data_AF-A0A517TPM0-F1
#
_entry.id   AF-A0A517TPM0-F1
#
_cell.length_a   1.000
_cell.length_b   1.000
_cell.length_c   1.000
_cell.angle_alpha   90.00
_cell.angle_beta   90.00
_cell.angle_gamma   90.00
#
_symmetry.space_group_name_H-M   'P 1'
#
loop_
_entity.id
_entity.type
_entity.pdbx_description
1 polymer ?
#
loop_
_entity_poly.entity_id
_entity_poly.type
_entity_poly.pdbx_seq_one_letter_code
_entity_poly.pdbx_strand_id
1 'polypeptide(L)'
;MNAKKKWAIAGGTLLALLAGVWVGLFGLFDDPALAELQREFDASIARGDGPPPRDQMRERLDGLSDQQRRRFFMRNRETMMQEMSGRMTEVLNLPPEERRREIAARADRVMEARANGDADNRPPGPPGGGRPGGPGGRDRGDMSQSDRMKSIADRTTPEMRGAFSETKRLIDEELANRGQDPMEPREMREVMRGSRS
;
A
#
# COMPACT_ATOMS: atom_id res chain seq x y z
N MET A 1 15.56 -38.39 -42.60
CA MET A 1 15.05 -37.16 -41.94
C MET A 1 15.59 -35.94 -42.68
N ASN A 2 14.71 -35.14 -43.30
CA ASN A 2 15.10 -34.05 -44.21
C ASN A 2 15.90 -32.95 -43.49
N ALA A 3 16.89 -32.36 -44.17
CA ALA A 3 17.78 -31.34 -43.60
C ALA A 3 17.01 -30.17 -42.96
N LYS A 4 15.88 -29.76 -43.56
CA LYS A 4 14.98 -28.73 -43.01
C LYS A 4 14.42 -29.09 -41.62
N LYS A 5 14.14 -30.36 -41.36
CA LYS A 5 13.65 -30.86 -40.06
C LYS A 5 14.76 -30.85 -39.00
N LYS A 6 16.02 -31.11 -39.39
CA LYS A 6 17.19 -31.04 -38.49
C LYS A 6 17.48 -29.60 -38.07
N TRP A 7 17.40 -28.65 -39.00
CA TRP A 7 17.58 -27.22 -38.71
C TRP A 7 16.45 -26.64 -37.85
N ALA A 8 15.21 -27.05 -38.06
CA ALA A 8 14.08 -26.64 -37.21
C ALA A 8 14.22 -27.13 -35.76
N ILE A 9 14.67 -28.38 -35.57
CA ILE A 9 14.90 -28.93 -34.23
C ILE A 9 16.08 -28.21 -33.56
N ALA A 10 17.21 -28.06 -34.25
CA ALA A 10 18.39 -27.37 -33.69
C ALA A 10 18.11 -25.90 -33.34
N GLY A 11 17.35 -25.18 -34.17
CA GLY A 11 16.93 -23.81 -33.89
C GLY A 11 15.97 -23.70 -32.70
N GLY A 12 15.02 -24.63 -32.59
CA GLY A 12 14.10 -24.71 -31.44
C GLY A 12 14.82 -25.01 -30.13
N THR A 13 15.81 -25.92 -30.13
CA THR A 13 16.60 -26.23 -28.93
C THR A 13 17.47 -25.06 -28.50
N LEU A 14 18.08 -24.34 -29.45
CA LEU A 14 18.87 -23.14 -29.13
C LEU A 14 18.01 -22.01 -28.57
N LEU A 15 16.82 -21.80 -29.10
CA LEU A 15 15.84 -20.84 -28.57
C LEU A 15 15.35 -21.24 -27.18
N ALA A 16 15.10 -22.52 -26.93
CA ALA A 16 14.72 -23.01 -25.60
C ALA A 16 15.84 -22.84 -24.57
N LEU A 17 17.10 -23.06 -24.97
CA LEU A 17 18.27 -22.82 -24.11
C LEU A 17 18.48 -21.33 -23.85
N LEU A 18 18.30 -20.47 -24.87
CA LEU A 18 18.38 -19.02 -24.69
C LEU A 18 17.24 -18.49 -23.82
N ALA A 19 16.01 -19.00 -23.96
CA ALA A 19 14.89 -18.66 -23.08
C ALA A 19 15.14 -19.14 -21.64
N GLY A 20 15.67 -20.35 -21.46
CA GLY A 20 16.08 -20.88 -20.16
C GLY A 20 17.21 -20.07 -19.51
N VAL A 21 18.18 -19.59 -20.29
CA VAL A 21 19.23 -18.68 -19.82
C VAL A 21 18.67 -17.28 -19.55
N TRP A 22 17.68 -16.79 -20.29
CA TRP A 22 17.05 -15.49 -20.03
C TRP A 22 16.24 -15.53 -18.73
N VAL A 23 15.43 -16.57 -18.52
CA VAL A 23 14.74 -16.84 -17.25
C VAL A 23 15.76 -17.12 -16.13
N GLY A 24 16.90 -17.74 -16.45
CA GLY A 24 17.99 -18.02 -15.52
C GLY A 24 18.84 -16.80 -15.11
N LEU A 25 19.04 -15.83 -16.00
CA LEU A 25 19.82 -14.62 -15.71
C LEU A 25 18.96 -13.49 -15.14
N PHE A 26 17.69 -13.41 -15.55
CA PHE A 26 16.78 -12.32 -15.17
C PHE A 26 15.66 -12.73 -14.20
N GLY A 27 15.36 -14.03 -14.07
CA GLY A 27 14.31 -14.56 -13.16
C GLY A 27 14.82 -15.21 -11.87
N LEU A 28 16.14 -15.40 -11.70
CA LEU A 28 16.72 -16.09 -10.53
C LEU A 28 17.23 -15.16 -9.42
N PHE A 29 16.97 -13.86 -9.51
CA PHE A 29 17.18 -12.90 -8.42
C PHE A 29 15.87 -12.51 -7.71
N ASP A 30 14.81 -13.32 -7.86
CA ASP A 30 13.68 -13.28 -6.93
C ASP A 30 14.13 -13.93 -5.62
N ASP A 31 14.58 -13.08 -4.69
CA ASP A 31 14.94 -13.49 -3.34
C ASP A 31 13.79 -14.30 -2.72
N PRO A 32 14.05 -15.52 -2.21
CA PRO A 32 13.00 -16.41 -1.69
C PRO A 32 12.14 -15.74 -0.62
N ALA A 33 12.71 -14.84 0.19
CA ALA A 33 11.96 -14.11 1.22
C ALA A 33 10.92 -13.15 0.63
N LEU A 34 11.24 -12.47 -0.48
CA LEU A 34 10.30 -11.60 -1.18
C LEU A 34 9.21 -12.42 -1.89
N ALA A 35 9.57 -13.57 -2.46
CA ALA A 35 8.63 -14.46 -3.13
C ALA A 35 7.64 -15.09 -2.14
N GLU A 36 8.10 -15.49 -0.95
CA GLU A 36 7.23 -15.99 0.12
C GLU A 36 6.28 -14.91 0.62
N LEU A 37 6.79 -13.71 0.93
CA LEU A 37 5.96 -12.58 1.35
C LEU A 37 4.90 -12.22 0.30
N GLN A 38 5.28 -12.27 -0.99
CA GLN A 38 4.34 -12.04 -2.09
C GLN A 38 3.26 -13.12 -2.15
N ARG A 39 3.62 -14.41 -2.02
CA ARG A 39 2.64 -15.50 -2.01
C ARG A 39 1.67 -15.39 -0.84
N GLU A 40 2.18 -15.04 0.35
CA GLU A 40 1.34 -14.83 1.53
C GLU A 40 0.36 -13.67 1.31
N PHE A 41 0.85 -12.55 0.76
CA PHE A 41 0.01 -11.41 0.42
C PHE A 41 -1.07 -11.79 -0.60
N ASP A 42 -0.68 -12.42 -1.72
CA ASP A 42 -1.59 -12.83 -2.78
C ASP A 42 -2.63 -13.85 -2.27
N ALA A 43 -2.22 -14.80 -1.43
CA ALA A 43 -3.13 -15.76 -0.82
C ALA A 43 -4.14 -15.10 0.14
N SER A 44 -3.71 -14.10 0.90
CA SER A 44 -4.58 -13.32 1.79
C SER A 44 -5.64 -12.55 1.00
N ILE A 45 -5.23 -11.91 -0.10
CA ILE A 45 -6.15 -11.21 -1.02
C ILE A 45 -7.11 -12.21 -1.67
N ALA A 46 -6.60 -13.36 -2.15
CA ALA A 46 -7.43 -14.38 -2.80
C ALA A 46 -8.49 -14.99 -1.86
N ARG A 47 -8.23 -15.05 -0.55
CA ARG A 47 -9.21 -15.48 0.46
C ARG A 47 -10.23 -14.39 0.84
N GLY A 48 -10.03 -13.14 0.41
CA GLY A 48 -10.84 -12.00 0.84
C GLY A 48 -10.46 -11.47 2.23
N ASP A 49 -9.37 -11.96 2.81
CA ASP A 49 -8.86 -11.49 4.10
C ASP A 49 -8.25 -10.08 3.98
N GLY A 50 -8.04 -9.57 2.77
CA GLY A 50 -7.36 -8.31 2.53
C GLY A 50 -5.84 -8.42 2.81
N PRO A 51 -5.11 -7.29 2.89
CA PRO A 51 -3.71 -7.29 3.26
C PRO A 51 -3.49 -7.84 4.67
N PRO A 52 -2.41 -8.60 4.94
CA PRO A 52 -2.12 -9.11 6.27
C PRO A 52 -1.94 -7.97 7.29
N PRO A 53 -2.13 -8.25 8.60
CA PRO A 53 -1.97 -7.25 9.66
C PRO A 53 -0.63 -6.52 9.56
N ARG A 54 -0.64 -5.21 9.80
CA ARG A 54 0.55 -4.37 9.61
C ARG A 54 1.74 -4.84 10.43
N ASP A 55 1.51 -5.31 11.65
CA ASP A 55 2.60 -5.72 12.55
C ASP A 55 3.30 -6.98 12.02
N GLN A 56 2.53 -7.95 11.51
CA GLN A 56 3.07 -9.12 10.81
C GLN A 56 3.80 -8.72 9.53
N MET A 57 3.20 -7.83 8.73
CA MET A 57 3.83 -7.34 7.51
C MET A 57 5.13 -6.57 7.84
N ARG A 58 5.16 -5.80 8.92
CA ARG A 58 6.33 -5.04 9.37
C ARG A 58 7.48 -5.96 9.76
N GLU A 59 7.21 -6.96 10.58
CA GLU A 59 8.20 -7.96 10.98
C GLU A 59 8.84 -8.65 9.76
N ARG A 60 8.02 -9.06 8.79
CA ARG A 60 8.53 -9.68 7.54
C ARG A 60 9.30 -8.69 6.67
N LEU A 61 8.85 -7.44 6.59
CA LEU A 61 9.54 -6.38 5.84
C LEU A 61 10.86 -5.97 6.49
N ASP A 62 10.99 -6.07 7.81
CA ASP A 62 12.23 -5.70 8.52
C ASP A 62 13.38 -6.65 8.20
N GLY A 63 13.09 -7.90 7.80
CA GLY A 63 14.06 -8.85 7.26
C GLY A 63 14.49 -8.57 5.80
N LEU A 64 13.81 -7.65 5.09
CA LEU A 64 14.07 -7.36 3.68
C LEU A 64 14.94 -6.10 3.51
N SER A 65 15.77 -6.11 2.47
CA SER A 65 16.52 -4.92 2.05
C SER A 65 15.59 -3.79 1.58
N ASP A 66 16.06 -2.55 1.59
CA ASP A 66 15.31 -1.37 1.12
C ASP A 66 14.81 -1.53 -0.32
N GLN A 67 15.62 -2.13 -1.19
CA GLN A 67 15.26 -2.38 -2.58
C GLN A 67 14.12 -3.40 -2.70
N GLN A 68 14.16 -4.47 -1.90
CA GLN A 68 13.11 -5.50 -1.88
C GLN A 68 11.80 -4.97 -1.33
N ARG A 69 11.85 -4.25 -0.20
CA ARG A 69 10.69 -3.55 0.34
C ARG A 69 10.07 -2.65 -0.72
N ARG A 70 10.89 -1.82 -1.39
CA ARG A 70 10.40 -0.95 -2.46
C ARG A 70 9.71 -1.74 -3.58
N ARG A 71 10.31 -2.83 -4.05
CA ARG A 71 9.72 -3.69 -5.09
C ARG A 71 8.37 -4.28 -4.64
N PHE A 72 8.30 -4.79 -3.42
CA PHE A 72 7.07 -5.28 -2.80
C PHE A 72 5.96 -4.21 -2.83
N PHE A 73 6.26 -3.00 -2.34
CA PHE A 73 5.28 -1.92 -2.32
C PHE A 73 4.90 -1.46 -3.71
N MET A 74 5.84 -1.32 -4.65
CA MET A 74 5.54 -0.91 -6.01
C MET A 74 4.62 -1.90 -6.72
N ARG A 75 4.86 -3.21 -6.52
CA ARG A 75 4.05 -4.29 -7.09
C ARG A 75 2.64 -4.33 -6.50
N ASN A 76 2.52 -4.22 -5.18
CA ASN A 76 1.24 -4.40 -4.48
C ASN A 76 0.46 -3.10 -4.26
N ARG A 77 0.98 -1.95 -4.68
CA ARG A 77 0.37 -0.63 -4.44
C ARG A 77 -1.05 -0.55 -4.98
N GLU A 78 -1.29 -1.06 -6.18
CA GLU A 78 -2.61 -0.97 -6.82
C GLU A 78 -3.67 -1.73 -6.02
N THR A 79 -3.39 -2.98 -5.66
CA THR A 79 -4.24 -3.78 -4.78
C THR A 79 -4.49 -3.08 -3.45
N MET A 80 -3.45 -2.54 -2.81
CA MET A 80 -3.60 -1.79 -1.55
C MET A 80 -4.50 -0.55 -1.71
N MET A 81 -4.39 0.18 -2.83
CA MET A 81 -5.24 1.34 -3.10
C MET A 81 -6.69 0.94 -3.37
N GLN A 82 -6.92 -0.14 -4.12
CA GLN A 82 -8.26 -0.66 -4.39
C GLN A 82 -8.96 -1.11 -3.10
N GLU A 83 -8.27 -1.89 -2.27
CA GLU A 83 -8.74 -2.31 -0.95
C GLU A 83 -9.09 -1.11 -0.05
N MET A 84 -8.20 -0.11 -0.02
CA MET A 84 -8.43 1.11 0.74
C MET A 84 -9.67 1.87 0.24
N SER A 85 -9.84 1.95 -1.08
CA SER A 85 -11.02 2.60 -1.66
C SER A 85 -12.30 1.81 -1.39
N GLY A 86 -12.26 0.49 -1.48
CA GLY A 86 -13.40 -0.38 -1.18
C GLY A 86 -13.95 -0.12 0.22
N ARG A 87 -13.04 -0.03 1.21
CA ARG A 87 -13.42 0.28 2.61
C ARG A 87 -14.06 1.65 2.79
N MET A 88 -13.64 2.67 2.04
CA MET A 88 -14.27 4.00 2.13
C MET A 88 -15.67 3.98 1.52
N THR A 89 -15.79 3.39 0.35
CA THR A 89 -17.08 3.24 -0.33
C THR A 89 -18.05 2.43 0.52
N GLU A 90 -17.58 1.39 1.21
CA GLU A 90 -18.36 0.60 2.16
C GLU A 90 -18.95 1.48 3.27
N VAL A 91 -18.12 2.30 3.93
CA VAL A 91 -18.59 3.25 4.96
C VAL A 91 -19.65 4.21 4.41
N LEU A 92 -19.42 4.74 3.22
CA LEU A 92 -20.37 5.66 2.57
C LEU A 92 -21.66 4.99 2.11
N ASN A 93 -21.66 3.67 1.97
CA ASN A 93 -22.85 2.88 1.62
C ASN A 93 -23.60 2.36 2.85
N LEU A 94 -23.04 2.47 4.06
CA LEU A 94 -23.76 2.11 5.30
C LEU A 94 -25.05 2.95 5.46
N PRO A 95 -26.09 2.40 6.10
CA PRO A 95 -27.25 3.16 6.54
C PRO A 95 -26.84 4.41 7.34
N PRO A 96 -27.60 5.53 7.29
CA PRO A 96 -27.18 6.79 7.89
C PRO A 96 -26.79 6.70 9.37
N GLU A 97 -27.50 5.90 10.17
CA GLU A 97 -27.20 5.72 11.60
C GLU A 97 -25.93 4.89 11.84
N GLU A 98 -25.72 3.84 11.05
CA GLU A 98 -24.50 3.01 11.12
C GLU A 98 -23.28 3.79 10.64
N ARG A 99 -23.43 4.56 9.55
CA ARG A 99 -22.39 5.44 9.06
C ARG A 99 -21.97 6.44 10.13
N ARG A 100 -22.92 7.09 10.82
CA ARG A 100 -22.60 8.01 11.93
C ARG A 100 -21.80 7.31 13.03
N ARG A 101 -22.20 6.11 13.44
CA ARG A 101 -21.47 5.31 14.44
C ARG A 101 -20.06 4.96 14.00
N GLU A 102 -19.87 4.54 12.75
CA GLU A 102 -18.56 4.20 12.20
C GLU A 102 -17.66 5.45 12.05
N ILE A 103 -18.22 6.59 11.63
CA ILE A 103 -17.49 7.87 11.57
C ILE A 103 -17.09 8.35 12.98
N ALA A 104 -17.99 8.22 13.95
CA ALA A 104 -17.69 8.50 15.36
C ALA A 104 -16.54 7.62 15.89
N ALA A 105 -16.58 6.32 15.64
CA ALA A 105 -15.52 5.39 16.04
C ALA A 105 -14.19 5.70 15.33
N ARG A 106 -14.23 6.20 14.09
CA ARG A 106 -13.06 6.69 13.36
C ARG A 106 -12.47 7.94 13.99
N ALA A 107 -13.31 8.90 14.38
CA ALA A 107 -12.88 10.09 15.11
C ALA A 107 -12.26 9.73 16.47
N ASP A 108 -12.82 8.75 17.20
CA ASP A 108 -12.25 8.22 18.45
C ASP A 108 -10.82 7.71 18.24
N ARG A 109 -10.58 6.98 17.16
CA ARG A 109 -9.22 6.49 16.81
C ARG A 109 -8.24 7.62 16.51
N VAL A 110 -8.69 8.72 15.90
CA VAL A 110 -7.84 9.91 15.69
C VAL A 110 -7.46 10.50 17.04
N MET A 111 -8.43 10.69 17.93
CA MET A 111 -8.17 11.27 19.25
C MET A 111 -7.27 10.36 20.09
N GLU A 112 -7.50 9.04 20.05
CA GLU A 112 -6.63 8.06 20.71
C GLU A 112 -5.21 8.09 20.14
N ALA A 113 -5.07 8.16 18.81
CA ALA A 113 -3.77 8.26 18.17
C ALA A 113 -3.04 9.57 18.52
N ARG A 114 -3.76 10.69 18.65
CA ARG A 114 -3.20 11.96 19.15
C ARG A 114 -2.74 11.82 20.60
N ALA A 115 -3.60 11.29 21.47
CA ALA A 115 -3.28 11.08 22.88
C ALA A 115 -2.08 10.14 23.10
N ASN A 116 -1.98 9.08 22.30
CA ASN A 116 -0.85 8.14 22.34
C ASN A 116 0.38 8.65 21.58
N GLY A 117 0.19 9.53 20.59
CA GLY A 117 1.24 10.10 19.74
C GLY A 117 1.94 11.32 20.33
N ASP A 118 1.31 12.03 21.26
CA ASP A 118 1.93 13.15 22.00
C ASP A 118 2.92 12.68 23.07
N ALA A 119 2.95 11.38 23.40
CA ALA A 119 4.02 10.78 24.23
C ALA A 119 5.36 10.64 23.47
N ASP A 120 5.33 10.63 22.13
CA ASP A 120 6.51 10.68 21.27
C ASP A 120 6.78 12.13 20.87
N ASN A 121 7.25 12.92 21.84
CA ASN A 121 7.72 14.30 21.68
C ASN A 121 8.93 14.36 20.71
N ARG A 122 8.66 14.22 19.41
CA ARG A 122 9.59 14.51 18.33
C ARG A 122 9.14 15.80 17.66
N PRO A 123 10.04 16.78 17.48
CA PRO A 123 9.69 18.03 16.82
C PRO A 123 9.08 17.76 15.43
N PRO A 124 8.21 18.65 14.92
CA PRO A 124 7.73 18.56 13.55
C PRO A 124 8.95 18.59 12.64
N GLY A 125 9.36 17.41 12.18
CA GLY A 125 10.42 17.30 11.20
C GLY A 125 10.03 18.11 9.97
N PRO A 126 10.99 18.72 9.26
CA PRO A 126 10.71 19.46 8.03
C PRO A 126 9.90 18.56 7.08
N PRO A 127 9.03 19.10 6.21
CA PRO A 127 8.14 18.32 5.36
C PRO A 127 8.95 17.29 4.55
N GLY A 128 9.04 16.06 5.07
CA GLY A 128 9.94 15.02 4.54
C GLY A 128 11.03 14.46 5.45
N GLY A 129 11.08 14.74 6.75
CA GLY A 129 12.14 14.24 7.64
C GLY A 129 11.65 13.59 8.94
N GLY A 130 11.33 12.30 8.91
CA GLY A 130 11.22 11.43 10.09
C GLY A 130 11.91 10.09 9.79
N ARG A 131 12.87 9.67 10.63
CA ARG A 131 13.84 8.57 10.37
C ARG A 131 13.22 7.16 10.57
N PRO A 132 13.98 6.09 10.27
CA PRO A 132 13.66 5.02 9.33
C PRO A 132 12.61 4.02 9.88
N GLY A 133 11.36 4.15 9.46
CA GLY A 133 10.31 3.18 9.85
C GLY A 133 9.23 2.96 8.79
N GLY A 134 9.47 3.43 7.57
CA GLY A 134 8.59 3.30 6.43
C GLY A 134 9.42 3.31 5.14
N PRO A 135 9.25 2.32 4.25
CA PRO A 135 10.12 2.14 3.08
C PRO A 135 9.76 3.17 2.00
N GLY A 136 10.41 4.32 2.06
CA GLY A 136 10.33 5.35 1.03
C GLY A 136 11.31 6.52 1.22
N GLY A 137 12.22 6.42 2.20
CA GLY A 137 12.97 7.57 2.70
C GLY A 137 14.41 7.72 2.21
N ARG A 138 15.04 6.73 1.57
CA ARG A 138 16.49 6.79 1.29
C ARG A 138 16.93 6.74 -0.17
N ASP A 139 16.00 6.64 -1.11
CA ASP A 139 16.26 6.83 -2.55
C ASP A 139 15.07 7.53 -3.19
N ARG A 140 14.81 8.77 -2.80
CA ARG A 140 13.95 9.64 -3.62
C ARG A 140 14.82 10.10 -4.78
N GLY A 141 14.99 9.25 -5.80
CA GLY A 141 15.39 9.76 -7.12
C GLY A 141 14.49 10.94 -7.48
N ASP A 142 15.05 11.98 -8.10
CA ASP A 142 14.60 13.38 -8.30
C ASP A 142 13.15 13.61 -8.78
N MET A 143 12.18 12.91 -8.24
CA MET A 143 10.79 13.02 -8.61
C MET A 143 10.21 14.23 -7.89
N SER A 144 9.92 15.26 -8.68
CA SER A 144 9.32 16.50 -8.22
C SER A 144 7.99 16.25 -7.48
N GLN A 145 7.58 17.17 -6.61
CA GLN A 145 6.30 17.07 -5.92
C GLN A 145 5.13 16.99 -6.93
N SER A 146 5.23 17.72 -8.04
CA SER A 146 4.28 17.67 -9.15
C SER A 146 4.19 16.30 -9.81
N ASP A 147 5.31 15.63 -10.07
CA ASP A 147 5.30 14.29 -10.69
C ASP A 147 4.70 13.25 -9.75
N ARG A 148 4.93 13.40 -8.44
CA ARG A 148 4.29 12.54 -7.44
C ARG A 148 2.78 12.74 -7.45
N MET A 149 2.31 14.00 -7.39
CA MET A 149 0.88 14.30 -7.45
C MET A 149 0.25 13.78 -8.75
N LYS A 150 0.92 13.98 -9.90
CA LYS A 150 0.48 13.46 -11.19
C LYS A 150 0.39 11.93 -11.18
N SER A 151 1.42 11.24 -10.70
CA SER A 151 1.43 9.79 -10.60
C SER A 151 0.41 9.21 -9.60
N ILE A 152 -0.09 10.04 -8.67
CA ILE A 152 -1.20 9.70 -7.79
C ILE A 152 -2.51 9.95 -8.53
N ALA A 153 -2.66 11.10 -9.17
CA ALA A 153 -3.84 11.47 -9.93
C ALA A 153 -4.14 10.49 -11.07
N ASP A 154 -3.11 10.05 -11.81
CA ASP A 154 -3.21 9.07 -12.90
C ASP A 154 -3.66 7.68 -12.41
N ARG A 155 -3.40 7.36 -11.13
CA ARG A 155 -3.70 6.07 -10.51
C ARG A 155 -4.90 6.10 -9.58
N THR A 156 -5.46 7.28 -9.33
CA THR A 156 -6.63 7.47 -8.48
C THR A 156 -7.81 7.89 -9.34
N THR A 157 -8.81 7.03 -9.47
CA THR A 157 -10.02 7.38 -10.20
C THR A 157 -10.76 8.52 -9.48
N PRO A 158 -11.58 9.31 -10.22
CA PRO A 158 -12.41 10.35 -9.62
C PRO A 158 -13.27 9.85 -8.45
N GLU A 159 -13.80 8.63 -8.55
CA GLU A 159 -14.65 8.00 -7.54
C GLU A 159 -13.85 7.74 -6.26
N MET A 160 -12.63 7.21 -6.36
CA MET A 160 -11.77 6.99 -5.20
C MET A 160 -11.42 8.31 -4.49
N ARG A 161 -11.16 9.36 -5.26
CA ARG A 161 -10.89 10.71 -4.71
C ARG A 161 -12.11 11.31 -4.04
N GLY A 162 -13.29 11.09 -4.60
CA GLY A 162 -14.58 11.50 -4.02
C GLY A 162 -14.85 10.79 -2.71
N ALA A 163 -14.75 9.46 -2.69
CA ALA A 163 -14.95 8.66 -1.48
C ALA A 163 -13.99 9.05 -0.36
N PHE A 164 -12.72 9.33 -0.70
CA PHE A 164 -11.73 9.80 0.26
C PHE A 164 -12.05 11.17 0.83
N SER A 165 -12.33 12.15 -0.05
CA SER A 165 -12.66 13.51 0.38
C SER A 165 -13.90 13.55 1.25
N GLU A 166 -14.93 12.78 0.87
CA GLU A 166 -16.20 12.72 1.60
C GLU A 166 -16.04 12.03 2.96
N THR A 167 -15.33 10.89 3.01
CA THR A 167 -15.07 10.20 4.28
C THR A 167 -14.27 11.10 5.21
N LYS A 168 -13.25 11.81 4.71
CA LYS A 168 -12.48 12.78 5.49
C LYS A 168 -13.38 13.89 6.03
N ARG A 169 -14.21 14.51 5.17
CA ARG A 169 -15.14 15.58 5.56
C ARG A 169 -16.03 15.16 6.72
N LEU A 170 -16.64 13.98 6.64
CA LEU A 170 -17.51 13.46 7.71
C LEU A 170 -16.76 13.28 9.04
N ILE A 171 -15.50 12.84 9.02
CA ILE A 171 -14.71 12.67 10.24
C ILE A 171 -14.26 14.03 10.78
N ASP A 172 -13.86 14.96 9.92
CA ASP A 172 -13.52 16.33 10.33
C ASP A 172 -14.72 17.03 10.98
N GLU A 173 -15.93 16.84 10.44
CA GLU A 173 -17.17 17.34 11.02
C GLU A 173 -17.42 16.76 12.41
N GLU A 174 -17.21 15.45 12.57
CA GLU A 174 -17.36 14.77 13.85
C GLU A 174 -16.31 15.23 14.88
N LEU A 175 -15.06 15.44 14.45
CA LEU A 175 -14.00 16.02 15.29
C LEU A 175 -14.35 17.46 15.70
N ALA A 176 -14.83 18.29 14.77
CA ALA A 176 -15.25 19.65 15.04
C ALA A 176 -16.42 19.71 16.04
N ASN A 177 -17.41 18.81 15.91
CA ASN A 177 -18.51 18.67 16.87
C ASN A 177 -18.04 18.35 18.29
N ARG A 178 -16.83 17.77 18.43
CA ARG A 178 -16.18 17.42 19.69
C ARG A 178 -15.13 18.45 20.14
N GLY A 179 -15.02 19.57 19.42
CA GLY A 179 -14.04 20.62 19.69
C GLY A 179 -12.59 20.22 19.40
N GLN A 180 -12.38 19.25 18.52
CA GLN A 180 -11.06 18.78 18.10
C GLN A 180 -10.65 19.40 16.76
N ASP A 181 -9.34 19.56 16.56
CA ASP A 181 -8.81 20.04 15.29
C ASP A 181 -9.10 19.05 14.15
N PRO A 182 -9.27 19.55 12.90
CA PRO A 182 -9.46 18.69 11.74
C PRO A 182 -8.36 17.65 11.59
N MET A 183 -8.67 16.56 10.90
CA MET A 183 -7.71 15.49 10.73
C MET A 183 -6.55 15.89 9.81
N GLU A 184 -5.33 15.61 10.29
CA GLU A 184 -4.10 15.78 9.53
C GLU A 184 -3.89 14.64 8.52
N PRO A 185 -3.17 14.87 7.40
CA PRO A 185 -2.91 13.83 6.39
C PRO A 185 -2.23 12.57 6.95
N ARG A 186 -1.49 12.70 8.05
CA ARG A 186 -0.83 11.57 8.72
C ARG A 186 -1.82 10.67 9.46
N GLU A 187 -2.82 11.26 10.11
CA GLU A 187 -3.83 10.59 10.94
C GLU A 187 -4.82 9.82 10.06
N MET A 188 -5.07 10.32 8.85
CA MET A 188 -5.93 9.65 7.88
C MET A 188 -5.48 8.22 7.58
N ARG A 189 -4.17 7.94 7.60
CA ARG A 189 -3.67 6.57 7.41
C ARG A 189 -4.04 5.64 8.56
N GLU A 190 -4.10 6.16 9.78
CA GLU A 190 -4.39 5.39 10.99
C GLU A 190 -5.87 5.06 11.09
N VAL A 191 -6.73 6.03 10.75
CA VAL A 191 -8.17 5.83 10.67
C VAL A 191 -8.53 4.75 9.64
N MET A 192 -7.82 4.76 8.52
CA MET A 192 -8.01 3.86 7.39
C MET A 192 -7.45 2.45 7.63
N ARG A 193 -6.69 2.26 8.72
CA ARG A 193 -6.18 0.95 9.16
C ARG A 193 -7.33 -0.03 9.43
N GLY A 194 -8.50 0.48 9.80
CA GLY A 194 -9.69 -0.32 10.10
C GLY A 194 -9.55 -1.10 11.41
N SER A 195 -10.67 -1.29 12.10
CA SER A 195 -10.77 -2.14 13.28
C SER A 195 -11.07 -3.57 12.81
N ARG A 196 -10.06 -4.35 12.48
CA ARG A 196 -10.21 -5.82 12.52
C ARG A 196 -9.51 -6.28 13.79
N SER A 197 -10.27 -6.22 14.87
CA SER A 197 -10.09 -7.04 16.08
C SER A 197 -10.95 -8.29 15.92
#